data_AF-B3PKR3-F1
#
_entry.id   AF-B3PKR3-F1
#
_cell.length_a   1.000
_cell.length_b   1.000
_cell.length_c   1.000
_cell.angle_alpha   90.00
_cell.angle_beta   90.00
_cell.angle_gamma   90.00
#
_symmetry.space_group_name_H-M   'P 1'
#
loop_
_entity.id
_entity.type
_entity.pdbx_description
1 polymer ?
#
loop_
_entity_poly.entity_id
_entity_poly.type
_entity_poly.pdbx_seq_one_letter_code
_entity_poly.pdbx_strand_id
1 'polypeptide(L)'
;MSGGFESVCLGVTGTSHLSPGLWCVAIVPKWDCPEAMRIIALSTLTSFWETNPAFADSTEPCLVWYRHVLKADWTSPADVKQDFRSASILKDGRVVFNIAGNKYRLVVWTNYPYRVIYIRFISTHAEYDKIDVQTI
;
A
#
# COMPACT_ATOMS: atom_id res chain seq x y z
N MET A 1 0.70 8.93 45.38
CA MET A 1 0.52 10.40 45.43
C MET A 1 -0.22 10.77 44.15
N SER A 2 -1.56 10.75 44.16
CA SER A 2 -2.43 11.95 44.33
C SER A 2 -2.26 12.90 43.14
N GLY A 3 -3.24 13.29 42.33
CA GLY A 3 -4.71 13.16 42.25
C GLY A 3 -5.10 13.71 40.85
N GLY A 4 -6.36 13.80 40.43
CA GLY A 4 -7.60 13.68 41.16
C GLY A 4 -8.80 13.49 40.22
N PHE A 5 -9.92 13.16 40.84
CA PHE A 5 -11.26 13.11 40.28
C PHE A 5 -11.94 14.47 40.51
N GLU A 6 -12.79 14.90 39.58
CA GLU A 6 -13.97 15.67 39.95
C GLU A 6 -15.19 15.17 39.17
N SER A 7 -16.29 15.05 39.91
CA SER A 7 -17.58 14.48 39.53
C SER A 7 -18.60 15.61 39.51
N VAL A 8 -19.49 15.64 38.51
CA VAL A 8 -20.81 16.25 38.69
C VAL A 8 -21.86 15.40 37.98
N CYS A 9 -22.59 14.62 38.77
CA CYS A 9 -23.90 14.11 38.40
C CYS A 9 -24.92 15.25 38.56
N LEU A 10 -25.64 15.59 37.49
CA LEU A 10 -26.93 16.28 37.59
C LEU A 10 -27.99 15.34 37.02
N GLY A 11 -28.78 14.77 37.92
CA GLY A 11 -30.01 14.05 37.56
C GLY A 11 -31.09 15.05 37.19
N VAL A 12 -31.75 14.79 36.06
CA VAL A 12 -33.09 15.31 35.76
C VAL A 12 -33.97 14.13 35.40
N THR A 13 -34.92 13.85 36.28
CA THR A 13 -36.09 12.99 36.09
C THR A 13 -37.04 13.65 35.09
N GLY A 14 -37.49 12.92 34.07
CA GLY A 14 -38.53 13.40 33.15
C GLY A 14 -38.98 12.31 32.18
N THR A 15 -40.24 11.90 32.32
CA THR A 15 -40.92 10.80 31.63
C THR A 15 -41.35 11.12 30.20
N SER A 16 -41.37 10.05 29.38
CA SER A 16 -42.26 9.77 28.23
C SER A 16 -42.24 10.69 26.98
N HIS A 17 -41.59 10.22 25.92
CA HIS A 17 -42.26 9.95 24.63
C HIS A 17 -41.33 9.13 23.72
N LEU A 18 -41.67 7.87 23.48
CA LEU A 18 -41.09 7.08 22.38
C LEU A 18 -41.90 7.40 21.12
N SER A 19 -41.25 7.91 20.09
CA SER A 19 -41.70 7.73 18.72
C SER A 19 -40.52 7.46 17.79
N PRO A 20 -40.69 6.58 16.79
CA PRO A 20 -39.59 5.88 16.14
C PRO A 20 -39.14 6.58 14.87
N GLY A 21 -37.87 6.33 14.53
CA GLY A 21 -37.37 6.55 13.18
C GLY A 21 -36.79 7.94 12.98
N LEU A 22 -35.46 8.02 13.06
CA LEU A 22 -34.68 8.60 11.98
C LEU A 22 -33.29 7.97 12.05
N TRP A 23 -33.12 6.96 11.19
CA TRP A 23 -31.90 6.60 10.51
C TRP A 23 -30.60 7.07 11.17
N CYS A 24 -29.98 6.11 11.85
CA CYS A 24 -28.54 5.98 11.99
C CYS A 24 -27.85 6.61 10.76
N VAL A 25 -27.40 7.86 10.89
CA VAL A 25 -26.25 8.31 10.12
C VAL A 25 -25.17 7.38 10.63
N ALA A 26 -24.93 6.30 9.90
CA ALA A 26 -23.76 5.50 10.12
C ALA A 26 -22.61 6.51 10.12
N ILE A 27 -22.05 6.76 11.29
CA ILE A 27 -20.67 7.21 11.39
C ILE A 27 -19.95 6.04 10.74
N VAL A 28 -19.75 6.14 9.42
CA VAL A 28 -18.84 5.26 8.70
C VAL A 28 -17.55 5.46 9.48
N PRO A 29 -17.04 4.44 10.19
CA PRO A 29 -15.72 4.57 10.79
C PRO A 29 -14.84 5.01 9.65
N LYS A 30 -14.22 6.19 9.77
CA LYS A 30 -13.19 6.59 8.84
C LYS A 30 -12.13 5.49 8.98
N TRP A 31 -12.19 4.47 8.13
CA TRP A 31 -11.05 3.64 7.77
C TRP A 31 -10.09 4.51 6.96
N ASP A 32 -9.81 5.72 7.43
CA ASP A 32 -8.60 6.38 7.04
C ASP A 32 -7.51 5.54 7.70
N CYS A 33 -6.82 4.73 6.91
CA CYS A 33 -5.38 4.84 6.95
C CYS A 33 -5.10 6.03 6.03
N PRO A 34 -5.02 7.29 6.53
CA PRO A 34 -4.98 8.44 5.65
C PRO A 34 -3.67 8.57 4.88
N GLU A 35 -2.70 7.66 5.07
CA GLU A 35 -1.35 7.77 4.51
C GLU A 35 -0.81 6.40 4.06
N ALA A 36 -1.61 5.66 3.30
CA ALA A 36 -1.20 4.39 2.69
C ALA A 36 -0.92 4.59 1.20
N MET A 37 0.20 4.04 0.72
CA MET A 37 0.50 4.02 -0.72
C MET A 37 -0.63 3.34 -1.52
N ARG A 38 -1.13 4.05 -2.53
CA ARG A 38 -2.09 3.51 -3.50
C ARG A 38 -1.37 2.82 -4.64
N ILE A 39 -1.67 1.55 -4.85
CA ILE A 39 -1.07 0.75 -5.93
C ILE A 39 -2.05 0.65 -7.11
N ILE A 40 -1.57 0.96 -8.31
CA ILE A 40 -2.32 0.91 -9.56
C ILE A 40 -1.70 -0.16 -10.47
N ALA A 41 -2.56 -0.81 -11.27
CA ALA A 41 -2.22 -1.90 -12.18
C ALA A 41 -1.78 -3.20 -11.48
N LEU A 42 -2.45 -3.57 -10.39
CA LEU A 42 -2.24 -4.87 -9.74
C LEU A 42 -2.49 -6.06 -10.69
N SER A 43 -3.39 -5.87 -11.67
CA SER A 43 -3.65 -6.84 -12.72
C SER A 43 -2.40 -7.27 -13.48
N THR A 44 -1.39 -6.40 -13.62
CA THR A 44 -0.12 -6.74 -14.26
C THR A 44 0.64 -7.84 -13.51
N LEU A 45 0.57 -7.85 -12.18
CA LEU A 45 1.15 -8.94 -11.37
C LEU A 45 0.34 -10.23 -11.57
N THR A 46 -0.98 -10.12 -11.49
CA THR A 46 -1.88 -11.26 -11.68
C THR A 46 -1.71 -11.94 -13.03
N SER A 47 -1.67 -11.16 -14.12
CA SER A 47 -1.46 -11.69 -15.46
C SER A 47 -0.10 -12.37 -15.64
N PHE A 48 0.93 -11.97 -14.89
CA PHE A 48 2.28 -12.53 -15.04
C PHE A 48 2.35 -14.01 -14.64
N TRP A 49 1.82 -14.38 -13.47
CA TRP A 49 1.82 -15.78 -13.03
C TRP A 49 0.67 -16.60 -13.64
N GLU A 50 -0.42 -15.97 -14.06
CA GLU A 50 -1.52 -16.68 -14.75
C GLU A 50 -1.14 -17.09 -16.18
N THR A 51 -0.34 -16.28 -16.87
CA THR A 51 0.07 -16.56 -18.26
C THR A 51 1.09 -17.70 -18.33
N ASN A 52 1.94 -17.88 -17.31
CA ASN A 52 2.96 -18.91 -17.30
C ASN A 52 3.10 -19.56 -15.91
N PRO A 53 2.69 -20.84 -15.75
CA PRO A 53 2.83 -21.57 -14.49
C PRO A 53 4.27 -21.67 -13.98
N ALA A 54 5.28 -21.55 -14.85
CA ALA A 54 6.68 -21.53 -14.45
C ALA A 54 7.03 -20.35 -13.51
N PHE A 55 6.23 -19.29 -13.53
CA PHE A 55 6.40 -18.10 -12.67
C PHE A 55 5.49 -18.10 -11.44
N ALA A 56 4.81 -19.21 -11.14
CA ALA A 56 3.95 -19.33 -9.96
C ALA A 56 4.72 -19.14 -8.64
N ASP A 57 6.04 -19.34 -8.63
CA ASP A 57 6.90 -19.06 -7.48
C ASP A 57 7.05 -17.55 -7.18
N SER A 58 6.66 -16.68 -8.12
CA SER A 58 6.65 -15.22 -7.94
C SER A 58 5.43 -14.71 -7.17
N THR A 59 4.33 -15.48 -7.11
CA THR A 59 3.05 -15.02 -6.55
C THR A 59 3.16 -14.61 -5.09
N GLU A 60 3.66 -15.50 -4.22
CA GLU A 60 3.77 -15.21 -2.78
C GLU A 60 4.73 -14.03 -2.51
N PRO A 61 5.95 -13.96 -3.09
CA PRO A 61 6.81 -12.79 -2.98
C PRO A 61 6.17 -11.48 -3.46
N CYS A 62 5.42 -11.50 -4.55
CA CYS A 62 4.70 -10.34 -5.06
C CYS A 62 3.59 -9.88 -4.10
N LEU A 63 2.86 -10.83 -3.50
CA LEU A 63 1.82 -10.51 -2.50
C LEU A 63 2.41 -9.96 -1.20
N VAL A 64 3.56 -10.49 -0.77
CA VAL A 64 4.31 -9.95 0.37
C VAL A 64 4.76 -8.52 0.10
N TRP A 65 5.33 -8.26 -1.08
CA TRP A 65 5.68 -6.90 -1.52
C TRP A 65 4.45 -6.00 -1.51
N TYR A 66 3.35 -6.43 -2.13
CA TYR A 66 2.11 -5.66 -2.21
C TYR A 66 1.57 -5.28 -0.82
N ARG A 67 1.49 -6.24 0.10
CA ARG A 67 1.02 -6.00 1.48
C ARG A 67 1.93 -5.07 2.27
N HIS A 68 3.24 -5.12 2.03
CA HIS A 68 4.20 -4.22 2.66
C HIS A 68 4.02 -2.81 2.14
N VAL A 69 3.97 -2.65 0.81
CA VAL A 69 3.81 -1.34 0.16
C VAL A 69 2.47 -0.70 0.51
N LEU A 70 1.38 -1.46 0.59
CA LEU A 70 0.07 -0.94 1.02
C LEU A 70 0.09 -0.24 2.39
N LYS A 71 1.07 -0.55 3.25
CA LYS A 71 1.19 0.06 4.59
C LYS A 71 2.29 1.11 4.66
N ALA A 72 3.05 1.29 3.58
CA ALA A 72 4.13 2.23 3.51
C ALA A 72 3.62 3.65 3.24
N ASP A 73 4.35 4.63 3.75
CA ASP A 73 4.16 6.05 3.46
C ASP A 73 5.48 6.65 2.95
N TRP A 74 5.81 6.40 1.68
CA TRP A 74 7.04 6.98 1.11
C TRP A 74 6.82 8.40 0.59
N THR A 75 7.59 9.31 1.14
CA THR A 75 7.64 10.72 0.76
C THR A 75 8.79 11.02 -0.20
N SER A 76 9.80 10.14 -0.21
CA SER A 76 11.02 10.28 -0.99
C SER A 76 11.58 8.93 -1.46
N PRO A 77 12.47 8.91 -2.46
CA PRO A 77 13.21 7.70 -2.82
C PRO A 77 14.10 7.14 -1.71
N ALA A 78 14.50 7.98 -0.74
CA ALA A 78 15.29 7.54 0.40
C ALA A 78 14.47 6.61 1.32
N ASP A 79 13.18 6.90 1.51
CA ASP A 79 12.27 6.09 2.32
C ASP A 79 12.11 4.70 1.70
N VAL A 80 11.99 4.63 0.37
CA VAL A 80 11.96 3.36 -0.38
C VAL A 80 13.23 2.55 -0.14
N LYS A 81 14.40 3.22 -0.13
CA LYS A 81 15.69 2.57 0.13
C LYS A 81 15.86 2.12 1.57
N GLN A 82 15.23 2.82 2.52
CA GLN A 82 15.23 2.44 3.92
C GLN A 82 14.47 1.13 4.12
N ASP A 83 13.30 0.99 3.51
CA ASP A 83 12.49 -0.23 3.57
C ASP A 83 13.07 -1.36 2.71
N PHE A 84 13.46 -1.03 1.48
CA PHE A 84 14.03 -1.97 0.51
C PHE A 84 15.45 -1.56 0.12
N ARG A 85 16.43 -1.95 0.94
CA ARG A 85 17.85 -1.65 0.70
C ARG A 85 18.36 -2.12 -0.66
N SER A 86 17.82 -3.21 -1.18
CA SER A 86 18.16 -3.77 -2.50
C SER A 86 17.45 -3.10 -3.68
N ALA A 87 16.43 -2.27 -3.45
CA ALA A 87 15.67 -1.64 -4.53
C ALA A 87 16.52 -0.63 -5.30
N SER A 88 16.50 -0.66 -6.62
CA SER A 88 17.26 0.31 -7.42
C SER A 88 16.38 1.52 -7.74
N ILE A 89 16.82 2.72 -7.35
CA ILE A 89 16.15 3.97 -7.69
C ILE A 89 16.71 4.45 -9.02
N LEU A 90 15.83 4.68 -9.98
CA LEU A 90 16.15 5.17 -11.32
C LEU A 90 15.68 6.63 -11.46
N LYS A 91 15.91 7.23 -12.63
CA LYS A 91 15.45 8.59 -12.92
C LYS A 91 13.92 8.64 -12.99
N ASP A 92 13.38 9.84 -12.89
CA ASP A 92 11.95 10.14 -13.02
C ASP A 92 11.04 9.37 -12.05
N GLY A 93 11.52 8.99 -10.86
CA GLY A 93 10.71 8.30 -9.85
C GLY A 93 10.45 6.82 -10.15
N ARG A 94 11.20 6.23 -11.08
CA ARG A 94 11.18 4.79 -11.34
C ARG A 94 11.93 4.03 -10.25
N VAL A 95 11.37 2.92 -9.80
CA VAL A 95 11.99 2.04 -8.81
C VAL A 95 11.92 0.60 -9.29
N VAL A 96 13.01 -0.13 -9.09
CA VAL A 96 13.12 -1.55 -9.41
C VAL A 96 13.30 -2.35 -8.12
N PHE A 97 12.35 -3.23 -7.83
CA PHE A 97 12.41 -4.13 -6.69
C PHE A 97 12.89 -5.51 -7.10
N ASN A 98 13.72 -6.10 -6.24
CA ASN A 98 14.15 -7.48 -6.40
C ASN A 98 13.14 -8.40 -5.72
N ILE A 99 12.54 -9.31 -6.49
CA ILE A 99 11.48 -10.21 -6.01
C ILE A 99 11.99 -11.66 -6.06
N ALA A 100 11.51 -12.48 -5.12
CA ALA A 100 11.82 -13.91 -4.98
C ALA A 100 13.33 -14.22 -4.92
N GLY A 101 14.11 -13.44 -4.15
CA GLY A 101 15.56 -13.65 -4.02
C GLY A 101 16.34 -13.26 -5.28
N ASN A 102 16.02 -12.11 -5.88
CA ASN A 102 16.62 -11.55 -7.10
C ASN A 102 16.27 -12.26 -8.42
N LYS A 103 15.38 -13.26 -8.43
CA LYS A 103 14.93 -13.94 -9.66
C LYS A 103 14.19 -12.99 -10.60
N TYR A 104 13.38 -12.09 -10.02
CA TYR A 104 12.53 -11.19 -10.77
C TYR A 104 12.84 -9.72 -10.47
N ARG A 105 12.49 -8.86 -11.42
CA ARG A 105 12.57 -7.40 -11.35
C ARG A 105 11.17 -6.84 -11.52
N LEU A 106 10.67 -6.22 -10.46
CA LEU A 106 9.40 -5.50 -10.47
C LEU A 106 9.70 -4.02 -10.69
N VAL A 107 9.34 -3.51 -11.86
CA VAL A 107 9.53 -2.11 -12.22
C VAL A 107 8.26 -1.35 -11.91
N VAL A 108 8.40 -0.30 -11.10
CA VAL A 108 7.30 0.60 -10.78
C VAL A 108 7.68 2.05 -11.03
N TRP A 109 6.67 2.87 -11.22
CA TRP A 109 6.80 4.31 -11.19
C TRP A 109 6.09 4.85 -9.94
N THR A 110 6.80 5.63 -9.14
CA THR A 110 6.30 6.13 -7.85
C THR A 110 6.12 7.64 -7.92
N ASN A 111 4.90 8.08 -7.62
CA ASN A 111 4.55 9.48 -7.45
C ASN A 111 4.46 9.80 -5.96
N TYR A 112 5.57 10.25 -5.38
CA TYR A 112 5.69 10.49 -3.94
C TYR A 112 4.71 11.53 -3.41
N PRO A 113 4.53 12.73 -4.02
CA PRO A 113 3.56 13.71 -3.53
C PRO A 113 2.13 13.19 -3.39
N TYR A 114 1.73 12.24 -4.24
CA TYR A 114 0.37 11.68 -4.24
C TYR A 114 0.29 10.28 -3.60
N ARG A 115 1.39 9.75 -3.07
CA ARG A 115 1.49 8.38 -2.51
C ARG A 115 0.91 7.33 -3.45
N VAL A 116 1.25 7.41 -4.74
CA VAL A 116 0.75 6.49 -5.76
C VAL A 116 1.90 5.74 -6.41
N ILE A 117 1.75 4.42 -6.56
CA ILE A 117 2.67 3.53 -7.24
C ILE A 117 1.97 2.90 -8.42
N TYR A 118 2.59 2.98 -9.58
CA TYR A 118 2.13 2.35 -10.81
C TYR A 118 3.03 1.18 -11.15
N ILE A 119 2.47 -0.02 -11.18
CA ILE A 119 3.19 -1.21 -11.62
C ILE A 119 3.32 -1.14 -13.15
N ARG A 120 4.55 -1.04 -13.66
CA ARG A 120 4.79 -1.03 -15.10
C ARG A 120 4.80 -2.45 -15.64
N PHE A 121 5.71 -3.27 -15.14
CA PHE A 121 5.81 -4.68 -15.50
C PHE A 121 6.71 -5.43 -14.50
N ILE A 122 6.61 -6.75 -14.54
CA ILE A 122 7.50 -7.69 -13.86
C ILE A 122 8.19 -8.56 -14.90
N SER A 123 9.47 -8.82 -14.72
CA SER A 123 10.30 -9.61 -15.65
C SER A 123 11.32 -10.45 -14.90
N THR A 124 11.86 -11.48 -15.55
CA THR A 124 13.04 -12.19 -15.02
C THR A 124 14.28 -11.30 -15.08
N HIS A 125 15.32 -11.65 -14.30
CA HIS A 125 16.61 -10.95 -14.39
C HIS A 125 17.17 -10.92 -15.82
N ALA A 126 17.08 -12.06 -16.53
CA ALA A 126 17.65 -12.19 -17.87
C ALA A 126 16.89 -11.39 -18.94
N GLU A 127 15.58 -11.21 -18.76
CA GLU A 127 14.77 -10.33 -19.61
C GLU A 127 15.04 -8.86 -19.30
N TYR A 128 15.13 -8.53 -18.01
CA TYR A 128 15.44 -7.17 -17.56
C TYR A 128 16.76 -6.66 -18.14
N ASP A 129 17.81 -7.48 -18.17
CA ASP A 129 19.12 -7.08 -18.71
C ASP A 129 19.09 -6.75 -20.21
N LYS A 130 18.06 -7.20 -20.95
CA LYS A 130 17.90 -6.92 -22.39
C LYS A 130 17.09 -5.65 -22.66
N ILE A 131 16.49 -5.07 -21.62
CA ILE A 131 15.50 -3.99 -21.75
C ILE A 131 16.09 -2.69 -21.20
N ASP A 132 15.97 -1.59 -21.95
CA ASP A 132 16.29 -0.26 -21.42
C ASP A 132 15.13 0.29 -20.59
N VAL A 133 15.19 0.07 -19.28
CA VAL A 133 14.15 0.43 -18.31
C VAL A 133 13.99 1.94 -18.14
N GLN A 134 14.91 2.77 -18.66
CA GLN A 134 14.72 4.23 -18.67
C GLN A 134 13.73 4.67 -19.74
N THR A 135 13.53 3.86 -20.79
CA THR A 135 12.79 4.27 -22.01
C THR A 135 11.33 3.84 -22.07
N ILE A 136 10.86 2.99 -21.14
CA ILE A 136 9.54 2.30 -21.22
C ILE A 136 8.47 2.91 -20.33
#